data_AF-A0A2H5ZLA4-F1
#
_entry.id   AF-A0A2H5ZLA4-F1
#
_cell.length_a   1.000
_cell.length_b   1.000
_cell.length_c   1.000
_cell.angle_alpha   90.00
_cell.angle_beta   90.00
_cell.angle_gamma   90.00
#
_symmetry.space_group_name_H-M   'P 1'
#
loop_
_entity.id
_entity.type
_entity.pdbx_description
1 polymer ?
#
loop_
_entity_poly.entity_id
_entity_poly.type
_entity_poly.pdbx_seq_one_letter_code
_entity_poly.pdbx_strand_id
1 'polypeptide(L)'
;MPQSVFALRFAAVPLATPETTRFRAQHECGKRHSPVVRTALARILLAHAVPALLAIAIGCGTDGEPPAPTPGLNLQTSEDVCHSPPVAGYGFDRYGGWKGIRVPGTGRFRVERIRGVWWFVTPEGHALFSTGVTGVDPVGDYVQNTNDSPYLANVLRRHGSVQAWAEATTQRFCALGFRVLGGWMGAEHLDLFAERFPYTVNVDVYNTFPPVRGGPPSLRTRRDVFVADALERARSVTAPGSLAERCARDPWCIGVYVENEVPYLPSILAGGGHLDVYLAQPAGSPGKTAVAEFFRQRYRGDIEAFNRVWATQLRDFAEFAQLRFLGTCPASLGYEDDLCYLDEPPERRADRVAFEALVAARVAEIADQVLNELGTQVLNLGPRVVVGPFAHEVIRALAAPTDVFSTNNYDITAYARSFLPSGIEERLSALGFTAIDPFQRLREFWQLTGKPILITEWFYRRARPGGSFPPVLPEVPDGPAQAAAVRAYMEQILRMPFVVGTHWFQWVDQPKEGRRDGENQLIGIVDIEDNLNEPLASTMAEIHHSVVTRRLALQE
;
A
#
# COMPACT_ATOMS: atom_id res chain seq x y z
N MET A 1 -18.78 -0.39 -40.99
CA MET A 1 -19.35 0.99 -40.93
C MET A 1 -20.76 0.97 -41.51
N PRO A 2 -21.63 1.96 -41.24
CA PRO A 2 -21.52 3.08 -40.28
C PRO A 2 -22.23 2.75 -38.94
N GLN A 3 -21.74 3.20 -37.78
CA GLN A 3 -21.98 4.52 -37.14
C GLN A 3 -23.44 4.81 -36.75
N SER A 4 -23.66 5.02 -35.44
CA SER A 4 -24.47 6.14 -34.93
C SER A 4 -24.03 6.50 -33.52
N VAL A 5 -23.76 7.80 -33.29
CA VAL A 5 -23.49 8.39 -31.97
C VAL A 5 -24.60 9.40 -31.72
N PHE A 6 -25.21 9.39 -30.53
CA PHE A 6 -25.98 10.54 -30.06
C PHE A 6 -25.84 10.72 -28.55
N ALA A 7 -25.42 11.92 -28.18
CA ALA A 7 -25.56 12.47 -26.83
C ALA A 7 -26.36 13.78 -26.94
N LEU A 8 -27.18 14.09 -25.94
CA LEU A 8 -27.95 15.32 -25.89
C LEU A 8 -27.77 16.03 -24.54
N ARG A 9 -27.47 17.32 -24.61
CA ARG A 9 -27.41 18.28 -23.49
C ARG A 9 -28.25 19.50 -23.85
N PHE A 10 -29.03 19.99 -22.89
CA PHE A 10 -29.48 21.38 -22.74
C PHE A 10 -29.42 21.66 -21.22
N ALA A 11 -28.88 22.73 -20.63
CA ALA A 11 -28.57 24.13 -21.00
C ALA A 11 -29.77 25.10 -20.95
N ALA A 12 -29.69 26.33 -20.40
CA ALA A 12 -28.74 26.98 -19.44
C ALA A 12 -29.24 28.43 -19.08
N VAL A 13 -28.57 29.16 -18.15
CA VAL A 13 -28.56 30.65 -18.00
C VAL A 13 -29.84 31.32 -17.40
N PRO A 14 -29.83 32.49 -16.69
CA PRO A 14 -28.87 33.14 -15.75
C PRO A 14 -29.53 33.63 -14.40
N LEU A 15 -28.78 34.37 -13.56
CA LEU A 15 -29.08 35.69 -12.94
C LEU A 15 -28.02 35.94 -11.82
N ALA A 16 -27.11 36.93 -11.89
CA ALA A 16 -27.21 38.39 -11.79
C ALA A 16 -26.95 38.94 -10.35
N THR A 17 -26.16 40.01 -10.23
CA THR A 17 -25.64 40.61 -8.97
C THR A 17 -26.36 41.92 -8.58
N PRO A 18 -26.21 42.35 -7.31
CA PRO A 18 -25.46 43.59 -6.97
C PRO A 18 -24.47 43.36 -5.79
N GLU A 19 -23.34 44.06 -5.60
CA GLU A 19 -23.13 45.49 -5.24
C GLU A 19 -23.80 45.90 -3.90
N THR A 20 -23.17 46.59 -2.92
CA THR A 20 -22.28 47.78 -2.99
C THR A 20 -21.41 48.01 -1.72
N THR A 21 -20.41 48.90 -1.80
CA THR A 21 -19.73 49.72 -0.74
C THR A 21 -19.21 49.05 0.56
N ARG A 22 -17.89 49.03 0.85
CA ARG A 22 -16.95 50.13 1.23
C ARG A 22 -17.14 50.77 2.62
N PHE A 23 -16.12 50.65 3.49
CA PHE A 23 -15.36 51.81 3.98
C PHE A 23 -13.91 51.42 4.34
N ARG A 24 -13.06 52.39 4.71
CA ARG A 24 -11.58 52.30 4.64
C ARG A 24 -10.91 53.02 5.81
N ALA A 25 -9.87 52.43 6.38
CA ALA A 25 -8.84 53.13 7.16
C ALA A 25 -7.48 52.42 6.95
N GLN A 26 -6.43 53.19 6.69
CA GLN A 26 -5.03 52.74 6.61
C GLN A 26 -4.25 53.30 7.78
N HIS A 27 -3.14 52.68 8.15
CA HIS A 27 -1.88 53.41 8.24
C HIS A 27 -0.70 52.50 7.86
N GLU A 28 0.35 53.11 7.31
CA GLU A 28 1.40 52.44 6.56
C GLU A 28 2.81 52.65 7.15
N CYS A 29 3.78 52.00 6.51
CA CYS A 29 5.24 52.15 6.58
C CYS A 29 6.02 51.34 7.64
N GLY A 30 7.16 50.71 7.31
CA GLY A 30 7.63 50.28 5.98
C GLY A 30 9.15 50.40 5.73
N LYS A 31 9.72 49.32 5.13
CA LYS A 31 11.08 49.19 4.56
C LYS A 31 12.19 49.19 5.64
N ARG A 32 13.12 48.21 5.70
CA ARG A 32 14.21 47.84 4.75
C ARG A 32 15.09 49.07 4.44
N HIS A 33 16.41 49.09 4.66
CA HIS A 33 17.41 48.06 4.33
C HIS A 33 18.62 48.00 5.30
N SER A 34 19.45 46.95 5.11
CA SER A 34 20.81 46.72 5.66
C SER A 34 21.89 47.58 4.92
N PRO A 35 23.22 47.51 5.17
CA PRO A 35 23.99 46.67 6.11
C PRO A 35 25.18 47.38 6.87
N VAL A 36 26.08 46.57 7.44
CA VAL A 36 27.56 46.77 7.63
C VAL A 36 28.14 46.84 9.08
N VAL A 37 28.41 45.64 9.64
CA VAL A 37 29.73 45.16 10.17
C VAL A 37 30.33 45.65 11.53
N ARG A 38 30.90 44.65 12.25
CA ARG A 38 32.00 44.62 13.27
C ARG A 38 31.72 44.62 14.79
N THR A 39 32.04 43.46 15.39
CA THR A 39 32.72 43.21 16.70
C THR A 39 32.33 44.06 17.92
N ALA A 40 31.67 43.56 18.97
CA ALA A 40 31.97 42.42 19.89
C ALA A 40 33.01 42.69 20.99
N LEU A 41 32.58 42.63 22.26
CA LEU A 41 33.29 42.01 23.40
C LEU A 41 32.43 42.00 24.69
N ALA A 42 32.79 41.13 25.65
CA ALA A 42 31.90 40.64 26.71
C ALA A 42 32.01 41.33 28.09
N ARG A 43 30.91 41.26 28.86
CA ARG A 43 30.85 41.12 30.34
C ARG A 43 29.68 40.17 30.64
N ILE A 44 29.79 39.03 31.34
CA ILE A 44 30.32 38.71 32.69
C ILE A 44 29.41 39.22 33.82
N LEU A 45 28.63 38.27 34.39
CA LEU A 45 28.26 38.01 35.81
C LEU A 45 27.87 39.22 36.71
N LEU A 46 26.88 39.20 37.62
CA LEU A 46 25.86 38.25 38.15
C LEU A 46 24.77 39.14 38.86
N ALA A 47 23.70 38.73 39.57
CA ALA A 47 23.12 37.46 40.05
C ALA A 47 21.61 37.65 40.37
N HIS A 48 20.92 36.54 40.70
CA HIS A 48 19.57 36.44 41.30
C HIS A 48 18.36 36.85 40.42
N ALA A 49 17.24 36.12 40.37
CA ALA A 49 16.83 34.88 41.07
C ALA A 49 16.34 33.79 40.09
N VAL A 50 16.15 32.57 40.60
CA VAL A 50 15.93 31.34 39.80
C VAL A 50 14.45 31.12 39.45
N PRO A 51 14.10 30.74 38.20
CA PRO A 51 12.75 30.31 37.83
C PRO A 51 12.48 28.84 38.22
N ALA A 52 11.22 28.50 38.46
CA ALA A 52 10.81 27.10 38.63
C ALA A 52 11.01 26.31 37.32
N LEU A 53 11.76 25.21 37.37
CA LEU A 53 12.00 24.37 36.19
C LEU A 53 10.76 23.53 35.87
N LEU A 54 10.28 23.62 34.64
CA LEU A 54 9.59 22.52 33.97
C LEU A 54 10.47 22.04 32.80
N ALA A 55 11.57 21.39 33.14
CA ALA A 55 12.45 20.79 32.15
C ALA A 55 11.78 19.53 31.57
N ILE A 56 11.26 19.64 30.34
CA ILE A 56 10.87 18.47 29.55
C ILE A 56 12.15 17.70 29.25
N ALA A 57 12.36 16.59 29.96
CA ALA A 57 13.48 15.69 29.73
C ALA A 57 13.25 14.92 28.43
N ILE A 58 13.63 15.51 27.30
CA ILE A 58 13.83 14.79 26.04
C ILE A 58 15.08 13.93 26.22
N GLY A 59 14.92 12.80 26.92
CA GLY A 59 15.94 11.77 26.98
C GLY A 59 16.03 11.09 25.62
N CYS A 60 17.22 11.13 25.01
CA CYS A 60 17.55 10.22 23.92
C CYS A 60 17.60 8.80 24.49
N GLY A 61 16.47 8.10 24.45
CA GLY A 61 16.33 6.77 25.03
C GLY A 61 17.22 5.75 24.33
N THR A 62 18.22 5.26 25.05
CA THR A 62 19.04 4.11 24.64
C THR A 62 18.27 2.81 24.87
N ASP A 63 17.99 2.08 23.79
CA ASP A 63 17.72 0.63 23.73
C ASP A 63 16.93 -0.03 24.89
N GLY A 64 15.66 0.34 25.03
CA GLY A 64 14.62 -0.64 25.43
C GLY A 64 14.65 -1.18 26.86
N GLU A 65 14.96 -0.35 27.85
CA GLU A 65 14.48 -0.58 29.23
C GLU A 65 12.95 -0.47 29.26
N PRO A 66 12.24 -1.45 29.86
CA PRO A 66 10.78 -1.39 30.01
C PRO A 66 10.39 -0.35 31.07
N PRO A 67 9.27 0.37 30.90
CA PRO A 67 8.81 1.34 31.90
C PRO A 67 8.46 0.65 33.22
N ALA A 68 8.81 1.31 34.33
CA ALA A 68 8.63 0.79 35.69
C ALA A 68 7.20 0.24 35.93
N PRO A 69 7.06 -0.86 36.71
CA PRO A 69 5.79 -1.57 36.88
C PRO A 69 4.71 -0.63 37.44
N THR A 70 3.67 -0.41 36.64
CA THR A 70 2.54 0.43 37.02
C THR A 70 1.65 -0.32 38.02
N PRO A 71 1.45 0.17 39.26
CA PRO A 71 0.66 -0.56 40.25
C PRO A 71 -0.78 -0.81 39.76
N GLY A 72 -1.21 -2.07 39.81
CA GLY A 72 -2.57 -2.49 39.44
C GLY A 72 -2.74 -3.06 38.01
N LEU A 73 -1.72 -3.02 37.14
CA LEU A 73 -1.80 -3.60 35.80
C LEU A 73 -1.57 -5.13 35.84
N ASN A 74 -2.55 -5.91 35.36
CA ASN A 74 -2.38 -7.36 35.21
C ASN A 74 -1.70 -7.67 33.88
N LEU A 75 -0.41 -7.99 33.95
CA LEU A 75 0.40 -8.33 32.77
C LEU A 75 0.23 -9.80 32.34
N GLN A 76 -0.34 -10.65 33.19
CA GLN A 76 -0.48 -12.09 32.94
C GLN A 76 -1.80 -12.45 32.25
N THR A 77 -2.88 -11.70 32.48
CA THR A 77 -4.18 -11.93 31.83
C THR A 77 -4.27 -11.22 30.48
N SER A 78 -4.93 -11.88 29.52
CA SER A 78 -5.22 -11.31 28.21
C SER A 78 -6.58 -10.64 28.17
N GLU A 79 -6.62 -9.41 27.65
CA GLU A 79 -7.82 -8.56 27.51
C GLU A 79 -8.35 -8.53 26.07
N ASP A 80 -7.72 -9.27 25.15
CA ASP A 80 -8.22 -9.46 23.79
C ASP A 80 -9.53 -10.26 23.79
N VAL A 81 -10.36 -10.05 22.75
CA VAL A 81 -11.65 -10.75 22.57
C VAL A 81 -11.54 -12.28 22.59
N CYS A 82 -10.35 -12.81 22.33
CA CYS A 82 -10.03 -14.24 22.32
C CYS A 82 -9.60 -14.80 23.68
N HIS A 83 -9.36 -13.96 24.68
CA HIS A 83 -8.75 -14.32 25.97
C HIS A 83 -7.49 -15.21 25.80
N SER A 84 -6.58 -14.77 24.93
CA SER A 84 -5.51 -15.62 24.40
C SER A 84 -4.59 -16.21 25.48
N PRO A 85 -4.13 -17.46 25.34
CA PRO A 85 -3.17 -18.07 26.26
C PRO A 85 -1.90 -17.21 26.42
N PRO A 86 -1.45 -16.91 27.67
CA PRO A 86 -0.27 -16.09 27.89
C PRO A 86 1.02 -16.70 27.33
N VAL A 87 1.79 -15.92 26.58
CA VAL A 87 3.09 -16.34 26.03
C VAL A 87 4.21 -15.86 26.95
N ALA A 88 5.11 -16.77 27.34
CA ALA A 88 6.21 -16.53 28.29
C ALA A 88 5.76 -15.85 29.62
N GLY A 89 4.52 -16.11 30.07
CA GLY A 89 3.94 -15.53 31.28
C GLY A 89 3.25 -14.17 31.11
N TYR A 90 3.20 -13.63 29.88
CA TYR A 90 2.54 -12.36 29.56
C TYR A 90 1.34 -12.57 28.64
N GLY A 91 0.22 -11.93 28.99
CA GLY A 91 -0.99 -11.93 28.18
C GLY A 91 -0.94 -10.93 27.02
N PHE A 92 -2.09 -10.68 26.42
CA PHE A 92 -2.29 -9.70 25.36
C PHE A 92 -3.17 -8.53 25.84
N ASP A 93 -2.95 -7.33 25.32
CA ASP A 93 -3.90 -6.22 25.51
C ASP A 93 -5.16 -6.41 24.65
N ARG A 94 -6.17 -5.55 24.81
CA ARG A 94 -7.42 -5.65 24.02
C ARG A 94 -7.21 -5.55 22.51
N TYR A 95 -6.13 -4.90 22.07
CA TYR A 95 -5.73 -4.77 20.67
C TYR A 95 -4.89 -5.97 20.18
N GLY A 96 -4.76 -7.03 20.97
CA GLY A 96 -3.98 -8.22 20.61
C GLY A 96 -2.46 -8.01 20.63
N GLY A 97 -1.96 -6.92 21.22
CA GLY A 97 -0.53 -6.69 21.43
C GLY A 97 -0.01 -7.46 22.64
N TRP A 98 1.14 -8.11 22.49
CA TRP A 98 1.71 -8.95 23.55
C TRP A 98 2.39 -8.12 24.65
N LYS A 99 1.91 -8.25 25.89
CA LYS A 99 2.26 -7.39 27.03
C LYS A 99 3.70 -7.53 27.54
N GLY A 100 4.45 -8.54 27.10
CA GLY A 100 5.85 -8.76 27.52
C GLY A 100 6.87 -7.83 26.86
N ILE A 101 6.49 -7.12 25.80
CA ILE A 101 7.16 -5.89 25.35
C ILE A 101 6.23 -4.73 25.66
N ARG A 102 6.73 -3.73 26.40
CA ARG A 102 5.99 -2.53 26.76
C ARG A 102 6.82 -1.29 26.52
N VAL A 103 6.26 -0.35 25.76
CA VAL A 103 6.78 0.98 25.43
C VAL A 103 5.67 2.01 25.71
N PRO A 104 5.90 3.33 25.58
CA PRO A 104 4.81 4.30 25.73
C PRO A 104 3.71 4.09 24.68
N GLY A 105 2.48 3.86 25.16
CA GLY A 105 1.26 3.87 24.37
C GLY A 105 0.80 5.30 24.06
N THR A 106 0.26 5.51 22.87
CA THR A 106 -0.11 6.84 22.34
C THR A 106 -1.61 6.99 22.06
N GLY A 107 -2.42 5.97 22.34
CA GLY A 107 -3.83 5.94 21.95
C GLY A 107 -4.07 5.67 20.45
N ARG A 108 -3.01 5.41 19.67
CA ARG A 108 -3.04 5.11 18.23
C ARG A 108 -2.01 4.01 17.94
N PHE A 109 -2.20 3.27 16.84
CA PHE A 109 -1.15 2.38 16.34
C PHE A 109 0.05 3.16 15.81
N ARG A 110 1.24 2.57 15.98
CA ARG A 110 2.52 3.07 15.43
C ARG A 110 3.45 1.90 15.12
N VAL A 111 4.62 2.17 14.54
CA VAL A 111 5.69 1.17 14.35
C VAL A 111 6.92 1.54 15.17
N GLU A 112 7.66 0.53 15.63
CA GLU A 112 8.91 0.72 16.38
C GLU A 112 9.88 -0.45 16.14
N ARG A 113 11.19 -0.16 16.13
CA ARG A 113 12.26 -1.17 16.05
C ARG A 113 12.82 -1.47 17.44
N ILE A 114 12.22 -2.44 18.12
CA ILE A 114 12.53 -2.83 19.49
C ILE A 114 13.54 -3.98 19.48
N ARG A 115 14.75 -3.73 20.01
CA ARG A 115 15.88 -4.68 20.04
C ARG A 115 16.16 -5.31 18.67
N GLY A 116 16.42 -4.45 17.67
CA GLY A 116 16.68 -4.85 16.27
C GLY A 116 15.45 -5.28 15.46
N VAL A 117 14.41 -5.80 16.11
CA VAL A 117 13.19 -6.33 15.49
C VAL A 117 12.12 -5.23 15.35
N TRP A 118 11.53 -5.10 14.18
CA TRP A 118 10.39 -4.22 13.94
C TRP A 118 9.07 -4.87 14.38
N TRP A 119 8.20 -4.04 14.95
CA TRP A 119 6.85 -4.39 15.39
C TRP A 119 5.87 -3.28 15.04
N PHE A 120 4.59 -3.62 14.93
CA PHE A 120 3.54 -2.64 15.29
C PHE A 120 3.50 -2.49 16.81
N VAL A 121 3.14 -1.32 17.27
CA VAL A 121 2.88 -1.01 18.68
C VAL A 121 1.42 -0.59 18.79
N THR A 122 0.70 -1.23 19.70
CA THR A 122 -0.73 -0.95 19.97
C THR A 122 -0.94 0.43 20.59
N PRO A 123 -2.18 0.95 20.56
CA PRO A 123 -2.57 2.16 21.31
C PRO A 123 -2.11 2.18 22.78
N GLU A 124 -1.98 1.00 23.42
CA GLU A 124 -1.60 0.84 24.83
C GLU A 124 -0.10 0.57 25.04
N GLY A 125 0.68 0.45 23.96
CA GLY A 125 2.14 0.39 24.01
C GLY A 125 2.75 -1.02 23.99
N HIS A 126 2.02 -2.02 23.49
CA HIS A 126 2.48 -3.41 23.44
C HIS A 126 2.80 -3.87 22.01
N ALA A 127 3.67 -4.88 21.88
CA ALA A 127 4.17 -5.31 20.57
C ALA A 127 3.18 -6.23 19.83
N LEU A 128 2.87 -5.89 18.59
CA LEU A 128 2.02 -6.66 17.68
C LEU A 128 2.82 -7.04 16.43
N PHE A 129 2.81 -8.33 16.09
CA PHE A 129 3.08 -8.79 14.72
C PHE A 129 1.73 -9.05 14.07
N SER A 130 1.44 -8.36 12.96
CA SER A 130 0.12 -8.34 12.33
C SER A 130 -0.14 -9.62 11.53
N THR A 131 -0.62 -10.68 12.20
CA THR A 131 -1.20 -11.87 11.55
C THR A 131 -2.63 -11.53 11.13
N GLY A 132 -2.91 -11.54 9.83
CA GLY A 132 -4.22 -11.15 9.33
C GLY A 132 -4.68 -11.91 8.08
N VAL A 133 -5.90 -11.60 7.66
CA VAL A 133 -6.54 -12.17 6.47
C VAL A 133 -7.50 -11.13 5.89
N THR A 134 -7.53 -11.00 4.55
CA THR A 134 -8.39 -10.05 3.83
C THR A 134 -9.79 -10.62 3.57
N GLY A 135 -10.77 -9.74 3.33
CA GLY A 135 -12.13 -10.13 2.91
C GLY A 135 -12.88 -10.96 3.95
N VAL A 136 -12.75 -10.63 5.24
CA VAL A 136 -13.46 -11.33 6.34
C VAL A 136 -14.89 -10.78 6.44
N ASP A 137 -15.71 -11.11 5.46
CA ASP A 137 -17.06 -10.60 5.33
C ASP A 137 -18.07 -11.72 4.95
N PRO A 138 -19.38 -11.54 5.20
CA PRO A 138 -20.38 -12.59 5.00
C PRO A 138 -20.80 -12.77 3.52
N VAL A 139 -20.28 -11.95 2.60
CA VAL A 139 -20.68 -11.91 1.19
C VAL A 139 -19.63 -12.61 0.32
N GLY A 140 -18.35 -12.35 0.54
CA GLY A 140 -17.29 -12.80 -0.34
C GLY A 140 -17.49 -12.35 -1.78
N ASP A 141 -16.91 -13.08 -2.73
CA ASP A 141 -16.96 -12.74 -4.14
C ASP A 141 -18.32 -13.07 -4.80
N TYR A 142 -18.84 -12.10 -5.56
CA TYR A 142 -19.99 -12.27 -6.45
C TYR A 142 -19.61 -13.05 -7.72
N VAL A 143 -20.55 -13.82 -8.29
CA VAL A 143 -20.38 -14.51 -9.56
C VAL A 143 -20.29 -13.51 -10.72
N GLN A 144 -19.10 -13.39 -11.32
CA GLN A 144 -18.83 -12.58 -12.50
C GLN A 144 -19.46 -11.17 -12.45
N ASN A 145 -20.43 -10.88 -13.32
CA ASN A 145 -21.13 -9.59 -13.39
C ASN A 145 -22.60 -9.72 -12.96
N THR A 146 -22.93 -10.69 -12.09
CA THR A 146 -24.24 -10.80 -11.43
C THR A 146 -24.16 -10.27 -9.99
N ASN A 147 -25.29 -10.29 -9.27
CA ASN A 147 -25.35 -9.98 -7.84
C ASN A 147 -25.40 -11.26 -6.98
N ASP A 148 -25.09 -12.42 -7.56
CA ASP A 148 -25.20 -13.71 -6.87
C ASP A 148 -23.97 -13.93 -5.99
N SER A 149 -24.15 -13.85 -4.68
CA SER A 149 -23.17 -14.28 -3.68
C SER A 149 -23.52 -15.69 -3.19
N PRO A 150 -22.80 -16.73 -3.63
CA PRO A 150 -23.03 -18.10 -3.17
C PRO A 150 -22.60 -18.28 -1.70
N TYR A 151 -21.58 -17.55 -1.25
CA TYR A 151 -21.16 -17.58 0.15
C TYR A 151 -22.23 -16.99 1.07
N LEU A 152 -22.83 -15.82 0.76
CA LEU A 152 -23.91 -15.25 1.58
C LEU A 152 -25.12 -16.19 1.68
N ALA A 153 -25.49 -16.84 0.58
CA ALA A 153 -26.57 -17.83 0.56
C ALA A 153 -26.27 -19.02 1.50
N ASN A 154 -25.03 -19.51 1.51
CA ASN A 154 -24.58 -20.57 2.40
C ASN A 154 -24.41 -20.10 3.86
N VAL A 155 -23.92 -18.88 4.09
CA VAL A 155 -23.81 -18.22 5.41
C VAL A 155 -25.18 -18.09 6.07
N LEU A 156 -26.18 -17.56 5.36
CA LEU A 156 -27.55 -17.44 5.85
C LEU A 156 -28.19 -18.83 6.07
N ARG A 157 -27.94 -19.79 5.17
CA ARG A 157 -28.42 -21.19 5.31
C ARG A 157 -27.81 -21.91 6.51
N ARG A 158 -26.57 -21.60 6.89
CA ARG A 158 -25.80 -22.28 7.94
C ARG A 158 -26.00 -21.64 9.32
N HIS A 159 -25.96 -20.32 9.40
CA HIS A 159 -25.95 -19.55 10.65
C HIS A 159 -27.28 -18.85 10.94
N GLY A 160 -28.21 -18.79 9.97
CA GLY A 160 -29.51 -18.10 10.08
C GLY A 160 -29.43 -16.57 10.04
N SER A 161 -28.26 -15.98 10.32
CA SER A 161 -28.02 -14.53 10.24
C SER A 161 -26.54 -14.21 10.04
N VAL A 162 -26.26 -13.00 9.54
CA VAL A 162 -24.91 -12.44 9.43
C VAL A 162 -24.27 -12.25 10.82
N GLN A 163 -25.07 -11.91 11.83
CA GLN A 163 -24.60 -11.71 13.21
C GLN A 163 -24.10 -13.03 13.82
N ALA A 164 -24.85 -14.12 13.68
CA ALA A 164 -24.41 -15.44 14.11
C ALA A 164 -23.16 -15.93 13.36
N TRP A 165 -23.06 -15.62 12.06
CA TRP A 165 -21.82 -15.85 11.29
C TRP A 165 -20.64 -15.03 11.83
N ALA A 166 -20.84 -13.77 12.21
CA ALA A 166 -19.78 -12.93 12.77
C ALA A 166 -19.30 -13.43 14.14
N GLU A 167 -20.20 -13.99 14.96
CA GLU A 167 -19.86 -14.66 16.22
C GLU A 167 -19.09 -15.97 15.98
N ALA A 168 -19.56 -16.83 15.07
CA ALA A 168 -18.84 -18.05 14.69
C ALA A 168 -17.46 -17.75 14.07
N THR A 169 -17.38 -16.71 13.25
CA THR A 169 -16.13 -16.22 12.64
C THR A 169 -15.21 -15.59 13.68
N THR A 170 -15.72 -14.86 14.68
CA THR A 170 -14.93 -14.39 15.83
C THR A 170 -14.27 -15.58 16.54
N GLN A 171 -15.02 -16.65 16.84
CA GLN A 171 -14.50 -17.85 17.48
C GLN A 171 -13.42 -18.55 16.63
N ARG A 172 -13.63 -18.68 15.31
CA ARG A 172 -12.63 -19.22 14.38
C ARG A 172 -11.37 -18.36 14.35
N PHE A 173 -11.50 -17.04 14.20
CA PHE A 173 -10.38 -16.09 14.12
C PHE A 173 -9.46 -16.21 15.36
N CYS A 174 -10.08 -16.34 16.55
CA CYS A 174 -9.40 -16.62 17.81
C CYS A 174 -8.71 -17.99 17.86
N ALA A 175 -9.39 -19.07 17.49
CA ALA A 175 -8.81 -20.41 17.46
C ALA A 175 -7.60 -20.49 16.51
N LEU A 176 -7.69 -19.81 15.36
CA LEU A 176 -6.65 -19.71 14.34
C LEU A 176 -5.54 -18.70 14.68
N GLY A 177 -5.60 -18.01 15.83
CA GLY A 177 -4.56 -17.09 16.30
C GLY A 177 -4.39 -15.81 15.44
N PHE A 178 -5.37 -15.47 14.61
CA PHE A 178 -5.34 -14.22 13.86
C PHE A 178 -5.49 -13.01 14.80
N ARG A 179 -4.89 -11.89 14.40
CA ARG A 179 -4.84 -10.65 15.20
C ARG A 179 -5.42 -9.44 14.50
N VAL A 180 -5.46 -9.43 13.16
CA VAL A 180 -5.78 -8.23 12.38
C VAL A 180 -6.74 -8.56 11.24
N LEU A 181 -7.86 -7.85 11.18
CA LEU A 181 -8.74 -7.84 10.01
C LEU A 181 -8.02 -7.10 8.87
N GLY A 182 -7.75 -7.84 7.79
CA GLY A 182 -7.05 -7.32 6.63
C GLY A 182 -7.89 -6.36 5.80
N GLY A 183 -7.31 -5.93 4.68
CA GLY A 183 -7.99 -5.08 3.71
C GLY A 183 -9.22 -5.73 3.07
N TRP A 184 -9.87 -4.94 2.21
CA TRP A 184 -11.07 -5.30 1.43
C TRP A 184 -12.38 -5.45 2.24
N MET A 185 -12.46 -4.91 3.46
CA MET A 185 -13.71 -4.87 4.24
C MET A 185 -14.46 -3.54 4.11
N GLY A 186 -15.78 -3.62 3.89
CA GLY A 186 -16.71 -2.48 3.93
C GLY A 186 -17.04 -2.03 5.37
N ALA A 187 -17.55 -0.81 5.52
CA ALA A 187 -17.84 -0.22 6.84
C ALA A 187 -18.83 -1.06 7.67
N GLU A 188 -19.91 -1.51 7.04
CA GLU A 188 -20.94 -2.37 7.65
C GLU A 188 -20.42 -3.75 8.05
N HIS A 189 -19.36 -4.24 7.39
CA HIS A 189 -18.70 -5.50 7.74
C HIS A 189 -17.67 -5.31 8.88
N LEU A 190 -17.00 -4.15 8.95
CA LEU A 190 -16.17 -3.78 10.11
C LEU A 190 -17.02 -3.62 11.39
N ASP A 191 -18.27 -3.15 11.27
CA ASP A 191 -19.18 -2.98 12.41
C ASP A 191 -19.57 -4.30 13.08
N LEU A 192 -19.51 -5.43 12.35
CA LEU A 192 -19.70 -6.79 12.92
C LEU A 192 -18.59 -7.17 13.91
N PHE A 193 -17.43 -6.52 13.82
CA PHE A 193 -16.23 -6.80 14.61
C PHE A 193 -15.71 -5.56 15.38
N ALA A 194 -16.55 -4.53 15.50
CA ALA A 194 -16.21 -3.30 16.23
C ALA A 194 -15.78 -3.61 17.67
N GLU A 195 -14.66 -3.01 18.09
CA GLU A 195 -14.00 -3.23 19.39
C GLU A 195 -13.61 -4.70 19.70
N ARG A 196 -13.48 -5.56 18.67
CA ARG A 196 -13.00 -6.95 18.82
C ARG A 196 -11.59 -7.16 18.27
N PHE A 197 -11.32 -6.64 17.09
CA PHE A 197 -10.05 -6.85 16.38
C PHE A 197 -9.54 -5.55 15.77
N PRO A 198 -8.22 -5.28 15.83
CA PRO A 198 -7.59 -4.28 14.99
C PRO A 198 -7.85 -4.53 13.51
N TYR A 199 -7.94 -3.47 12.71
CA TYR A 199 -8.23 -3.58 11.28
C TYR A 199 -7.40 -2.63 10.43
N THR A 200 -7.42 -2.86 9.12
CA THR A 200 -6.81 -2.01 8.09
C THR A 200 -7.84 -1.65 7.03
N VAL A 201 -7.66 -0.51 6.35
CA VAL A 201 -8.57 -0.06 5.29
C VAL A 201 -7.81 0.25 4.00
N ASN A 202 -8.51 0.24 2.86
CA ASN A 202 -7.95 0.59 1.56
C ASN A 202 -8.48 1.95 1.09
N VAL A 203 -7.60 2.75 0.48
CA VAL A 203 -7.99 3.86 -0.41
C VAL A 203 -7.30 3.70 -1.77
N ASP A 204 -7.91 4.26 -2.80
CA ASP A 204 -7.42 4.23 -4.18
C ASP A 204 -7.40 5.68 -4.69
N VAL A 205 -6.25 6.33 -4.58
CA VAL A 205 -6.06 7.73 -4.97
C VAL A 205 -5.78 7.82 -6.47
N TYR A 206 -5.03 6.86 -7.02
CA TYR A 206 -4.69 6.75 -8.43
C TYR A 206 -5.95 6.74 -9.32
N ASN A 207 -6.97 5.96 -8.99
CA ASN A 207 -8.20 5.89 -9.81
C ASN A 207 -9.14 7.10 -9.65
N THR A 208 -8.89 8.04 -8.73
CA THR A 208 -9.60 9.34 -8.68
C THR A 208 -9.22 10.26 -9.85
N PHE A 209 -8.00 10.09 -10.38
CA PHE A 209 -7.48 10.83 -11.51
C PHE A 209 -8.11 10.33 -12.83
N PRO A 210 -8.27 11.19 -13.86
CA PRO A 210 -8.88 10.77 -15.12
C PRO A 210 -7.99 9.78 -15.89
N PRO A 211 -8.58 8.87 -16.67
CA PRO A 211 -7.81 7.96 -17.53
C PRO A 211 -7.09 8.73 -18.64
N VAL A 212 -5.86 8.31 -18.92
CA VAL A 212 -5.02 8.83 -20.00
C VAL A 212 -5.67 8.53 -21.34
N ARG A 213 -5.69 9.53 -22.24
CA ARG A 213 -6.43 9.44 -23.51
C ARG A 213 -5.50 9.12 -24.69
N GLY A 214 -5.95 8.29 -25.62
CA GLY A 214 -5.26 8.05 -26.89
C GLY A 214 -4.16 6.99 -26.86
N GLY A 215 -3.78 6.48 -25.68
CA GLY A 215 -2.98 5.27 -25.56
C GLY A 215 -3.75 3.99 -25.95
N PRO A 216 -3.05 2.85 -26.06
CA PRO A 216 -3.67 1.58 -26.38
C PRO A 216 -4.60 1.07 -25.26
N PRO A 217 -5.64 0.29 -25.62
CA PRO A 217 -6.39 -0.52 -24.65
C PRO A 217 -5.48 -1.39 -23.78
N SER A 218 -5.68 -1.31 -22.47
CA SER A 218 -4.90 -1.99 -21.43
C SER A 218 -5.83 -2.52 -20.35
N LEU A 219 -5.39 -3.53 -19.59
CA LEU A 219 -6.18 -4.11 -18.49
C LEU A 219 -6.19 -3.20 -17.26
N ARG A 220 -5.08 -2.51 -16.98
CA ARG A 220 -4.96 -1.49 -15.94
C ARG A 220 -4.68 -0.12 -16.55
N THR A 221 -5.74 0.53 -17.03
CA THR A 221 -5.72 1.85 -17.69
C THR A 221 -4.93 2.90 -16.91
N ARG A 222 -3.91 3.48 -17.56
CA ARG A 222 -3.10 4.58 -16.99
C ARG A 222 -3.95 5.79 -16.61
N ARG A 223 -3.54 6.50 -15.55
CA ARG A 223 -4.18 7.72 -15.04
C ARG A 223 -3.27 8.94 -15.18
N ASP A 224 -3.83 10.12 -15.43
CA ASP A 224 -3.08 11.38 -15.58
C ASP A 224 -2.95 12.10 -14.22
N VAL A 225 -1.76 12.00 -13.61
CA VAL A 225 -1.49 12.49 -12.24
C VAL A 225 -1.11 13.98 -12.19
N PHE A 226 -0.98 14.64 -13.35
CA PHE A 226 -0.59 16.05 -13.45
C PHE A 226 -1.77 16.99 -13.74
N VAL A 227 -3.01 16.49 -13.67
CA VAL A 227 -4.20 17.32 -13.76
C VAL A 227 -4.23 18.34 -12.61
N ALA A 228 -4.62 19.58 -12.91
CA ALA A 228 -4.54 20.69 -11.95
C ALA A 228 -5.41 20.50 -10.71
N ASP A 229 -6.46 19.68 -10.82
CA ASP A 229 -7.41 19.31 -9.77
C ASP A 229 -7.05 17.99 -9.06
N ALA A 230 -5.86 17.42 -9.27
CA ALA A 230 -5.49 16.10 -8.73
C ALA A 230 -5.65 15.99 -7.20
N LEU A 231 -5.22 16.99 -6.44
CA LEU A 231 -5.40 17.01 -4.97
C LEU A 231 -6.87 17.09 -4.57
N GLU A 232 -7.69 17.85 -5.31
CA GLU A 232 -9.13 17.96 -5.07
C GLU A 232 -9.86 16.63 -5.35
N ARG A 233 -9.43 15.89 -6.39
CA ARG A 233 -9.89 14.53 -6.70
C ARG A 233 -9.54 13.54 -5.59
N ALA A 234 -8.30 13.57 -5.11
CA ALA A 234 -7.81 12.66 -4.08
C ALA A 234 -8.56 12.81 -2.75
N ARG A 235 -8.99 14.03 -2.40
CA ARG A 235 -9.82 14.28 -1.20
C ARG A 235 -11.13 13.50 -1.16
N SER A 236 -11.60 12.94 -2.28
CA SER A 236 -12.76 12.04 -2.26
C SER A 236 -12.54 10.79 -1.38
N VAL A 237 -11.30 10.28 -1.26
CA VAL A 237 -11.01 9.08 -0.44
C VAL A 237 -10.91 9.38 1.06
N THR A 238 -10.71 10.63 1.44
CA THR A 238 -10.63 11.10 2.84
C THR A 238 -11.82 11.99 3.23
N ALA A 239 -12.87 12.03 2.39
CA ALA A 239 -14.09 12.76 2.65
C ALA A 239 -14.85 12.23 3.90
N PRO A 240 -15.68 13.06 4.56
CA PRO A 240 -16.47 12.65 5.73
C PRO A 240 -17.29 11.38 5.47
N GLY A 241 -17.15 10.38 6.35
CA GLY A 241 -17.79 9.07 6.19
C GLY A 241 -17.01 8.05 5.36
N SER A 242 -15.82 8.38 4.83
CA SER A 242 -14.96 7.38 4.18
C SER A 242 -14.31 6.42 5.19
N LEU A 243 -13.77 5.30 4.71
CA LEU A 243 -13.03 4.35 5.55
C LEU A 243 -11.74 4.96 6.13
N ALA A 244 -11.08 5.90 5.43
CA ALA A 244 -9.93 6.62 5.96
C ALA A 244 -10.34 7.62 7.06
N GLU A 245 -11.48 8.29 6.92
CA GLU A 245 -12.03 9.21 7.92
C GLU A 245 -12.59 8.46 9.16
N ARG A 246 -13.08 7.22 8.98
CA ARG A 246 -13.28 6.26 10.08
C ARG A 246 -11.93 5.93 10.76
N CYS A 247 -10.93 5.52 9.99
CA CYS A 247 -9.61 5.12 10.50
C CYS A 247 -8.89 6.23 11.29
N ALA A 248 -9.08 7.50 10.91
CA ALA A 248 -8.58 8.67 11.63
C ALA A 248 -9.09 8.78 13.08
N ARG A 249 -10.34 8.36 13.33
CA ARG A 249 -11.01 8.49 14.62
C ARG A 249 -10.97 7.21 15.45
N ASP A 250 -11.02 6.06 14.81
CA ASP A 250 -11.09 4.75 15.47
C ASP A 250 -9.69 4.27 15.90
N PRO A 251 -9.40 4.08 17.21
CA PRO A 251 -8.10 3.60 17.68
C PRO A 251 -7.84 2.13 17.36
N TRP A 252 -8.83 1.36 16.90
CA TRP A 252 -8.66 -0.01 16.42
C TRP A 252 -8.14 -0.06 14.98
N CYS A 253 -8.20 1.03 14.22
CA CYS A 253 -7.58 1.07 12.90
C CYS A 253 -6.05 1.18 13.02
N ILE A 254 -5.33 0.22 12.43
CA ILE A 254 -3.86 0.25 12.36
C ILE A 254 -3.39 1.33 11.39
N GLY A 255 -4.08 1.48 10.25
CA GLY A 255 -3.72 2.44 9.23
C GLY A 255 -4.44 2.21 7.90
N VAL A 256 -4.06 3.03 6.91
CA VAL A 256 -4.64 3.05 5.57
C VAL A 256 -3.63 2.49 4.57
N TYR A 257 -4.00 1.43 3.85
CA TYR A 257 -3.34 1.07 2.59
C TYR A 257 -3.68 2.10 1.52
N VAL A 258 -2.66 2.55 0.81
CA VAL A 258 -2.77 3.55 -0.24
C VAL A 258 -2.54 2.85 -1.57
N GLU A 259 -3.50 2.94 -2.48
CA GLU A 259 -3.58 2.15 -3.71
C GLU A 259 -3.69 0.62 -3.48
N ASN A 260 -3.87 -0.09 -4.60
CA ASN A 260 -3.52 -1.50 -4.69
C ASN A 260 -2.85 -1.76 -6.04
N GLU A 261 -1.60 -2.21 -6.04
CA GLU A 261 -0.93 -2.77 -7.23
C GLU A 261 -0.97 -1.86 -8.48
N VAL A 262 -0.72 -0.56 -8.29
CA VAL A 262 -0.66 0.39 -9.42
C VAL A 262 0.45 -0.04 -10.39
N PRO A 263 0.17 -0.09 -11.72
CA PRO A 263 0.97 -0.84 -12.69
C PRO A 263 2.30 -0.19 -13.10
N TYR A 264 3.20 0.11 -12.16
CA TYR A 264 4.47 0.77 -12.49
C TYR A 264 5.40 -0.10 -13.36
N LEU A 265 6.20 0.55 -14.22
CA LEU A 265 7.14 -0.10 -15.16
C LEU A 265 8.17 -1.01 -14.43
N PRO A 266 8.44 -2.23 -14.92
CA PRO A 266 7.85 -2.92 -16.09
C PRO A 266 6.42 -3.40 -15.83
N SER A 267 5.52 -3.22 -16.80
CA SER A 267 4.10 -3.49 -16.58
C SER A 267 3.37 -4.19 -17.72
N ILE A 268 3.54 -5.51 -17.76
CA ILE A 268 2.85 -6.49 -18.63
C ILE A 268 1.31 -6.48 -18.55
N LEU A 269 0.70 -5.57 -17.77
CA LEU A 269 -0.75 -5.40 -17.60
C LEU A 269 -1.28 -4.06 -18.12
N ALA A 270 -0.39 -3.16 -18.57
CA ALA A 270 -0.70 -1.75 -18.86
C ALA A 270 -0.30 -1.26 -20.25
N GLY A 271 0.38 -2.04 -21.08
CA GLY A 271 0.71 -1.69 -22.46
C GLY A 271 1.70 -0.53 -22.57
N GLY A 272 2.81 -0.63 -21.86
CA GLY A 272 3.89 0.37 -21.79
C GLY A 272 3.98 1.10 -20.45
N GLY A 273 5.08 1.85 -20.27
CA GLY A 273 5.30 2.73 -19.11
C GLY A 273 4.42 3.98 -19.14
N HIS A 274 4.43 4.78 -18.07
CA HIS A 274 3.68 6.04 -18.06
C HIS A 274 4.16 7.00 -19.16
N LEU A 275 5.46 7.00 -19.49
CA LEU A 275 6.01 7.86 -20.55
C LEU A 275 5.29 7.64 -21.90
N ASP A 276 5.19 6.41 -22.34
CA ASP A 276 4.68 6.05 -23.67
C ASP A 276 3.19 6.34 -23.80
N VAL A 277 2.42 5.94 -22.77
CA VAL A 277 0.98 6.16 -22.73
C VAL A 277 0.66 7.66 -22.56
N TYR A 278 1.51 8.44 -21.87
CA TYR A 278 1.38 9.89 -21.79
C TYR A 278 1.79 10.59 -23.09
N LEU A 279 2.77 10.06 -23.84
CA LEU A 279 3.13 10.57 -25.16
C LEU A 279 1.99 10.42 -26.17
N ALA A 280 1.15 9.39 -26.04
CA ALA A 280 -0.02 9.19 -26.90
C ALA A 280 -1.12 10.27 -26.71
N GLN A 281 -1.09 11.05 -25.62
CA GLN A 281 -2.12 12.04 -25.32
C GLN A 281 -2.25 13.19 -26.34
N PRO A 282 -3.46 13.76 -26.50
CA PRO A 282 -3.67 14.99 -27.26
C PRO A 282 -2.77 16.15 -26.80
N ALA A 283 -2.42 17.03 -27.74
CA ALA A 283 -1.67 18.24 -27.46
C ALA A 283 -2.35 19.09 -26.37
N GLY A 284 -1.56 19.56 -25.40
CA GLY A 284 -2.06 20.37 -24.28
C GLY A 284 -2.68 19.58 -23.11
N SER A 285 -2.75 18.24 -23.17
CA SER A 285 -3.18 17.43 -22.01
C SER A 285 -2.18 17.56 -20.84
N PRO A 286 -2.59 17.53 -19.56
CA PRO A 286 -1.68 17.82 -18.45
C PRO A 286 -0.46 16.90 -18.37
N GLY A 287 -0.63 15.58 -18.42
CA GLY A 287 0.47 14.62 -18.47
C GLY A 287 1.32 14.75 -19.74
N LYS A 288 0.73 15.18 -20.87
CA LYS A 288 1.46 15.47 -22.12
C LYS A 288 2.43 16.64 -21.95
N THR A 289 1.98 17.69 -21.27
CA THR A 289 2.80 18.85 -20.89
C THR A 289 3.86 18.47 -19.86
N ALA A 290 3.52 17.59 -18.90
CA ALA A 290 4.46 17.10 -17.89
C ALA A 290 5.61 16.28 -18.49
N VAL A 291 5.39 15.48 -19.53
CA VAL A 291 6.47 14.80 -20.28
C VAL A 291 7.42 15.82 -20.91
N ALA A 292 6.89 16.85 -21.58
CA ALA A 292 7.72 17.89 -22.21
C ALA A 292 8.55 18.66 -21.18
N GLU A 293 7.93 19.03 -20.05
CA GLU A 293 8.60 19.73 -18.94
C GLU A 293 9.65 18.86 -18.25
N PHE A 294 9.37 17.57 -18.02
CA PHE A 294 10.34 16.61 -17.48
C PHE A 294 11.61 16.55 -18.33
N PHE A 295 11.47 16.36 -19.65
CA PHE A 295 12.65 16.32 -20.53
C PHE A 295 13.36 17.67 -20.59
N ARG A 296 12.63 18.80 -20.64
CA ARG A 296 13.20 20.15 -20.60
C ARG A 296 14.04 20.37 -19.32
N GLN A 297 13.55 19.95 -18.15
CA GLN A 297 14.30 20.02 -16.90
C GLN A 297 15.51 19.08 -16.90
N ARG A 298 15.31 17.80 -17.26
CA ARG A 298 16.32 16.75 -17.19
C ARG A 298 17.51 17.00 -18.13
N TYR A 299 17.25 17.55 -19.32
CA TYR A 299 18.26 17.99 -20.28
C TYR A 299 18.65 19.48 -20.10
N ARG A 300 18.18 20.15 -19.05
CA ARG A 300 18.50 21.54 -18.69
C ARG A 300 18.22 22.57 -19.81
N GLY A 301 17.27 22.26 -20.70
CA GLY A 301 16.96 23.05 -21.89
C GLY A 301 17.82 22.76 -23.13
N ASP A 302 18.82 21.87 -23.08
CA ASP A 302 19.58 21.44 -24.25
C ASP A 302 18.77 20.43 -25.08
N ILE A 303 17.99 20.95 -26.03
CA ILE A 303 17.22 20.14 -26.99
C ILE A 303 18.14 19.29 -27.88
N GLU A 304 19.38 19.71 -28.13
CA GLU A 304 20.32 18.95 -28.95
C GLU A 304 20.91 17.77 -28.19
N ALA A 305 21.10 17.88 -26.87
CA ALA A 305 21.41 16.72 -26.02
C ALA A 305 20.27 15.71 -26.00
N PHE A 306 19.02 16.18 -25.94
CA PHE A 306 17.85 15.30 -26.06
C PHE A 306 17.80 14.63 -27.44
N ASN A 307 17.96 15.40 -28.53
CA ASN A 307 18.00 14.90 -29.91
C ASN A 307 19.06 13.79 -30.09
N ARG A 308 20.27 13.99 -29.54
CA ARG A 308 21.37 13.01 -29.57
C ARG A 308 21.01 11.69 -28.87
N VAL A 309 20.44 11.74 -27.67
CA VAL A 309 20.07 10.51 -26.91
C VAL A 309 18.89 9.80 -27.57
N TRP A 310 17.83 10.54 -27.89
CA TRP A 310 16.57 9.97 -28.37
C TRP A 310 16.50 9.77 -29.90
N ALA A 311 17.56 10.13 -30.63
CA ALA A 311 17.62 10.07 -32.10
C ALA A 311 16.47 10.82 -32.79
N THR A 312 16.18 12.03 -32.31
CA THR A 312 15.12 12.91 -32.83
C THR A 312 15.72 14.18 -33.45
N GLN A 313 14.87 15.01 -34.06
CA GLN A 313 15.24 16.29 -34.69
C GLN A 313 14.29 17.40 -34.24
N LEU A 314 13.98 17.44 -32.93
CA LEU A 314 13.14 18.47 -32.35
C LEU A 314 13.88 19.82 -32.32
N ARG A 315 13.17 20.90 -32.61
CA ARG A 315 13.68 22.27 -32.57
C ARG A 315 13.49 22.92 -31.21
N ASP A 316 12.49 22.47 -30.45
CA ASP A 316 12.20 22.89 -29.07
C ASP A 316 11.36 21.83 -28.34
N PHE A 317 11.39 21.84 -27.01
CA PHE A 317 10.59 20.93 -26.17
C PHE A 317 9.07 21.11 -26.34
N ALA A 318 8.57 22.26 -26.82
CA ALA A 318 7.16 22.42 -27.15
C ALA A 318 6.67 21.47 -28.27
N GLU A 319 7.57 20.99 -29.15
CA GLU A 319 7.22 20.05 -30.22
C GLU A 319 6.80 18.66 -29.71
N PHE A 320 7.07 18.34 -28.44
CA PHE A 320 6.50 17.17 -27.75
C PHE A 320 4.98 17.09 -27.87
N ALA A 321 4.27 18.23 -27.97
CA ALA A 321 2.82 18.26 -28.16
C ALA A 321 2.34 17.45 -29.38
N GLN A 322 3.17 17.36 -30.43
CA GLN A 322 2.87 16.63 -31.67
C GLN A 322 3.42 15.21 -31.69
N LEU A 323 4.46 14.90 -30.91
CA LEU A 323 4.95 13.52 -30.75
C LEU A 323 3.84 12.59 -30.23
N ARG A 324 3.91 11.30 -30.58
CA ARG A 324 3.05 10.23 -30.03
C ARG A 324 3.82 9.06 -29.43
N PHE A 325 5.13 9.00 -29.64
CA PHE A 325 6.01 7.92 -29.26
C PHE A 325 7.46 8.45 -29.20
N LEU A 326 8.34 7.78 -28.45
CA LEU A 326 9.79 8.00 -28.39
C LEU A 326 10.54 6.68 -28.22
N GLY A 327 11.68 6.53 -28.89
CA GLY A 327 12.59 5.39 -28.72
C GLY A 327 12.29 4.21 -29.65
N THR A 328 12.39 2.99 -29.13
CA THR A 328 12.16 1.72 -29.85
C THR A 328 11.20 0.76 -29.12
N CYS A 329 10.72 1.11 -27.94
CA CYS A 329 9.74 0.34 -27.17
C CYS A 329 8.43 1.14 -27.00
N PRO A 330 7.46 1.03 -27.94
CA PRO A 330 6.19 1.77 -27.90
C PRO A 330 5.17 1.14 -26.94
N ALA A 331 4.16 1.92 -26.58
CA ALA A 331 2.97 1.42 -25.89
C ALA A 331 2.27 0.33 -26.73
N SER A 332 2.08 -0.85 -26.14
CA SER A 332 1.71 -2.11 -26.77
C SER A 332 0.22 -2.48 -26.54
N LEU A 333 -0.28 -3.59 -27.11
CA LEU A 333 -1.66 -4.04 -26.94
C LEU A 333 -1.76 -5.27 -26.02
N GLY A 334 -2.31 -5.08 -24.81
CA GLY A 334 -2.66 -6.20 -23.92
C GLY A 334 -1.47 -6.77 -23.15
N TYR A 335 -1.26 -8.09 -23.26
CA TYR A 335 -0.20 -8.86 -22.57
C TYR A 335 1.07 -9.01 -23.46
N GLU A 336 1.50 -7.94 -24.14
CA GLU A 336 2.72 -7.96 -24.94
C GLU A 336 3.97 -7.69 -24.09
N ASP A 337 5.15 -8.06 -24.59
CA ASP A 337 6.40 -7.98 -23.83
C ASP A 337 6.95 -6.55 -23.73
N ASP A 338 6.41 -5.80 -22.77
CA ASP A 338 6.86 -4.46 -22.40
C ASP A 338 8.29 -4.42 -21.82
N LEU A 339 9.03 -5.54 -21.77
CA LEU A 339 10.47 -5.52 -21.44
C LEU A 339 11.35 -4.98 -22.57
N CYS A 340 10.79 -4.61 -23.73
CA CYS A 340 11.55 -4.03 -24.85
C CYS A 340 12.39 -2.78 -24.51
N TYR A 341 12.10 -2.07 -23.41
CA TYR A 341 12.94 -0.95 -22.97
C TYR A 341 14.25 -1.43 -22.33
N LEU A 342 14.35 -2.68 -21.85
CA LEU A 342 15.60 -3.24 -21.32
C LEU A 342 16.70 -3.28 -22.41
N ASP A 343 16.33 -3.32 -23.68
CA ASP A 343 17.23 -3.29 -24.85
C ASP A 343 17.55 -1.87 -25.36
N GLU A 344 16.86 -0.83 -24.88
CA GLU A 344 17.21 0.56 -25.24
C GLU A 344 18.56 1.00 -24.63
N PRO A 345 19.24 2.02 -25.22
CA PRO A 345 20.44 2.62 -24.65
C PRO A 345 20.29 3.03 -23.18
N PRO A 346 21.34 2.88 -22.34
CA PRO A 346 21.28 3.15 -20.90
C PRO A 346 20.65 4.50 -20.51
N GLU A 347 20.93 5.54 -21.29
CA GLU A 347 20.42 6.89 -21.11
C GLU A 347 18.89 6.95 -21.27
N ARG A 348 18.34 6.31 -22.30
CA ARG A 348 16.88 6.23 -22.51
C ARG A 348 16.18 5.42 -21.42
N ARG A 349 16.81 4.34 -20.95
CA ARG A 349 16.30 3.54 -19.83
C ARG A 349 16.25 4.37 -18.56
N ALA A 350 17.33 5.10 -18.25
CA ALA A 350 17.38 6.01 -17.11
C ALA A 350 16.35 7.16 -17.22
N ASP A 351 16.07 7.64 -18.43
CA ASP A 351 15.01 8.63 -18.69
C ASP A 351 13.60 8.05 -18.44
N ARG A 352 13.32 6.84 -18.94
CA ARG A 352 12.04 6.12 -18.71
C ARG A 352 11.81 5.88 -17.22
N VAL A 353 12.78 5.31 -16.53
CA VAL A 353 12.72 5.02 -15.08
C VAL A 353 12.56 6.30 -14.27
N ALA A 354 13.24 7.39 -14.64
CA ALA A 354 13.08 8.67 -13.96
C ALA A 354 11.70 9.32 -14.18
N PHE A 355 11.06 9.13 -15.35
CA PHE A 355 9.69 9.59 -15.56
C PHE A 355 8.68 8.72 -14.79
N GLU A 356 8.88 7.40 -14.76
CA GLU A 356 8.05 6.48 -13.98
C GLU A 356 8.12 6.81 -12.48
N ALA A 357 9.33 7.06 -11.95
CA ALA A 357 9.55 7.45 -10.56
C ALA A 357 8.96 8.84 -10.25
N LEU A 358 8.94 9.78 -11.21
CA LEU A 358 8.25 11.07 -11.06
C LEU A 358 6.73 10.88 -10.92
N VAL A 359 6.10 10.01 -11.72
CA VAL A 359 4.68 9.69 -11.58
C VAL A 359 4.41 8.99 -10.26
N ALA A 360 5.25 8.01 -9.87
CA ALA A 360 5.12 7.28 -8.62
C ALA A 360 5.23 8.19 -7.38
N ALA A 361 6.22 9.10 -7.36
CA ALA A 361 6.36 10.13 -6.34
C ALA A 361 5.11 11.01 -6.29
N ARG A 362 4.62 11.47 -7.44
CA ARG A 362 3.46 12.36 -7.51
C ARG A 362 2.18 11.74 -6.95
N VAL A 363 1.97 10.44 -7.16
CA VAL A 363 0.85 9.69 -6.57
C VAL A 363 1.02 9.59 -5.05
N ALA A 364 2.19 9.15 -4.59
CA ALA A 364 2.47 8.95 -3.16
C ALA A 364 2.41 10.26 -2.36
N GLU A 365 2.92 11.37 -2.91
CA GLU A 365 2.81 12.73 -2.35
C GLU A 365 1.35 13.18 -2.18
N ILE A 366 0.52 13.01 -3.21
CA ILE A 366 -0.89 13.43 -3.16
C ILE A 366 -1.66 12.61 -2.12
N ALA A 367 -1.43 11.28 -2.10
CA ALA A 367 -2.11 10.40 -1.18
C ALA A 367 -1.72 10.67 0.28
N ASP A 368 -0.43 10.87 0.55
CA ASP A 368 0.07 11.24 1.87
C ASP A 368 -0.46 12.62 2.30
N GLN A 369 -0.54 13.59 1.37
CA GLN A 369 -1.11 14.89 1.66
C GLN A 369 -2.59 14.77 2.10
N VAL A 370 -3.43 14.00 1.41
CA VAL A 370 -4.85 13.89 1.79
C VAL A 370 -5.08 13.06 3.07
N LEU A 371 -4.15 12.16 3.43
CA LEU A 371 -4.15 11.51 4.74
C LEU A 371 -3.74 12.47 5.86
N ASN A 372 -2.70 13.28 5.66
CA ASN A 372 -2.29 14.30 6.63
C ASN A 372 -3.37 15.39 6.84
N GLU A 373 -4.18 15.70 5.82
CA GLU A 373 -5.33 16.60 5.94
C GLU A 373 -6.42 16.10 6.91
N LEU A 374 -6.41 14.82 7.33
CA LEU A 374 -7.27 14.30 8.41
C LEU A 374 -6.86 14.77 9.81
N GLY A 375 -5.65 15.34 9.97
CA GLY A 375 -5.21 15.98 11.22
C GLY A 375 -4.90 15.03 12.40
N THR A 376 -4.88 13.71 12.15
CA THR A 376 -4.64 12.66 13.16
C THR A 376 -3.51 11.74 12.73
N GLN A 377 -2.80 11.12 13.67
CA GLN A 377 -1.87 10.04 13.34
C GLN A 377 -2.64 8.80 12.85
N VAL A 378 -2.62 8.62 11.53
CA VAL A 378 -3.03 7.42 10.78
C VAL A 378 -1.77 6.94 10.08
N LEU A 379 -1.44 5.66 10.20
CA LEU A 379 -0.28 5.13 9.48
C LEU A 379 -0.59 5.05 7.99
N ASN A 380 0.27 5.66 7.18
CA ASN A 380 0.33 5.45 5.75
C ASN A 380 1.02 4.09 5.52
N LEU A 381 0.21 3.04 5.27
CA LEU A 381 0.68 1.66 5.09
C LEU A 381 1.21 1.39 3.68
N GLY A 382 1.24 2.40 2.80
CA GLY A 382 1.90 2.36 1.51
C GLY A 382 1.20 1.56 0.39
N PRO A 383 1.93 1.28 -0.71
CA PRO A 383 1.40 1.12 -2.08
C PRO A 383 0.78 -0.24 -2.44
N ARG A 384 0.87 -1.26 -1.58
CA ARG A 384 0.58 -2.68 -1.91
C ARG A 384 1.17 -3.09 -3.26
N VAL A 385 2.48 -2.90 -3.48
CA VAL A 385 3.09 -3.25 -4.78
C VAL A 385 2.97 -4.75 -5.07
N VAL A 386 2.53 -5.08 -6.30
CA VAL A 386 2.31 -6.45 -6.78
C VAL A 386 3.62 -7.22 -6.96
N VAL A 387 3.54 -8.49 -7.32
CA VAL A 387 4.69 -9.31 -7.65
C VAL A 387 5.23 -8.95 -9.04
N GLY A 388 6.31 -8.18 -9.07
CA GLY A 388 7.06 -7.84 -10.29
C GLY A 388 8.43 -7.26 -9.95
N PRO A 389 9.39 -7.25 -10.91
CA PRO A 389 10.70 -6.65 -10.71
C PRO A 389 10.63 -5.14 -10.98
N PHE A 390 10.52 -4.30 -9.95
CA PHE A 390 10.40 -2.84 -10.10
C PHE A 390 11.75 -2.13 -10.11
N ALA A 391 11.84 -0.99 -10.79
CA ALA A 391 13.00 -0.11 -10.71
C ALA A 391 13.19 0.45 -9.29
N HIS A 392 14.44 0.49 -8.82
CA HIS A 392 14.79 0.97 -7.48
C HIS A 392 14.32 2.40 -7.20
N GLU A 393 14.35 3.29 -8.21
CA GLU A 393 13.87 4.67 -8.14
C GLU A 393 12.36 4.74 -7.87
N VAL A 394 11.57 3.86 -8.50
CA VAL A 394 10.11 3.78 -8.31
C VAL A 394 9.80 3.33 -6.88
N ILE A 395 10.49 2.31 -6.37
CA ILE A 395 10.33 1.83 -4.99
C ILE A 395 10.70 2.92 -3.98
N ARG A 396 11.79 3.65 -4.21
CA ARG A 396 12.18 4.80 -3.36
C ARG A 396 11.14 5.93 -3.40
N ALA A 397 10.60 6.23 -4.57
CA ALA A 397 9.57 7.25 -4.75
C ALA A 397 8.25 6.90 -4.01
N LEU A 398 7.77 5.66 -4.16
CA LEU A 398 6.57 5.18 -3.47
C LEU A 398 6.73 5.11 -1.94
N ALA A 399 7.92 4.73 -1.46
CA ALA A 399 8.17 4.53 -0.04
C ALA A 399 8.52 5.81 0.74
N ALA A 400 8.88 6.90 0.06
CA ALA A 400 9.33 8.12 0.73
C ALA A 400 8.36 8.62 1.83
N PRO A 401 7.05 8.82 1.55
CA PRO A 401 6.10 9.31 2.55
C PRO A 401 5.59 8.24 3.53
N THR A 402 5.64 6.95 3.20
CA THR A 402 4.86 5.92 3.95
C THR A 402 5.48 5.59 5.31
N ASP A 403 4.68 5.27 6.33
CA ASP A 403 5.20 4.78 7.62
C ASP A 403 5.68 3.33 7.51
N VAL A 404 4.94 2.54 6.73
CA VAL A 404 5.18 1.13 6.45
C VAL A 404 5.17 0.94 4.94
N PHE A 405 6.01 0.07 4.40
CA PHE A 405 5.98 -0.27 2.98
C PHE A 405 5.26 -1.60 2.77
N SER A 406 4.19 -1.61 1.98
CA SER A 406 3.36 -2.79 1.73
C SER A 406 3.56 -3.41 0.35
N THR A 407 3.41 -4.74 0.29
CA THR A 407 3.52 -5.52 -0.94
C THR A 407 2.65 -6.77 -0.91
N ASN A 408 2.01 -7.06 -2.05
CA ASN A 408 1.37 -8.34 -2.32
C ASN A 408 2.46 -9.29 -2.85
N ASN A 409 2.77 -10.35 -2.10
CA ASN A 409 4.03 -11.09 -2.21
C ASN A 409 3.82 -12.59 -2.49
N TYR A 410 3.11 -12.88 -3.58
CA TYR A 410 2.91 -14.22 -4.13
C TYR A 410 4.23 -14.83 -4.67
N ASP A 411 4.47 -16.11 -4.40
CA ASP A 411 5.66 -16.84 -4.85
C ASP A 411 5.55 -17.32 -6.30
N ILE A 412 5.58 -16.39 -7.26
CA ILE A 412 5.51 -16.71 -8.70
C ILE A 412 6.83 -17.29 -9.24
N THR A 413 7.83 -17.55 -8.39
CA THR A 413 9.21 -17.84 -8.82
C THR A 413 9.31 -19.02 -9.79
N ALA A 414 8.53 -20.08 -9.56
CA ALA A 414 8.44 -21.23 -10.44
C ALA A 414 7.76 -20.91 -11.79
N TYR A 415 6.73 -20.05 -11.78
CA TYR A 415 6.05 -19.60 -12.99
C TYR A 415 6.95 -18.66 -13.82
N ALA A 416 7.56 -17.66 -13.19
CA ALA A 416 8.51 -16.74 -13.85
C ALA A 416 9.63 -17.48 -14.59
N ARG A 417 10.23 -18.49 -13.95
CA ARG A 417 11.30 -19.32 -14.52
C ARG A 417 10.84 -20.30 -15.61
N SER A 418 9.54 -20.45 -15.86
CA SER A 418 9.02 -21.31 -16.94
C SER A 418 8.82 -20.59 -18.27
N PHE A 419 8.90 -19.25 -18.31
CA PHE A 419 8.75 -18.48 -19.56
C PHE A 419 9.80 -17.37 -19.77
N LEU A 420 10.44 -16.86 -18.72
CA LEU A 420 11.51 -15.87 -18.88
C LEU A 420 12.84 -16.52 -19.32
N PRO A 421 13.69 -15.82 -20.08
CA PRO A 421 15.01 -16.33 -20.48
C PRO A 421 15.96 -16.60 -19.30
N SER A 422 16.81 -17.62 -19.42
CA SER A 422 17.93 -17.84 -18.50
C SER A 422 18.83 -16.60 -18.43
N GLY A 423 19.24 -16.20 -17.23
CA GLY A 423 20.05 -14.99 -17.00
C GLY A 423 19.24 -13.69 -16.82
N ILE A 424 17.90 -13.77 -16.81
CA ILE A 424 17.04 -12.59 -16.62
C ILE A 424 17.17 -11.96 -15.23
N GLU A 425 17.42 -12.75 -14.18
CA GLU A 425 17.51 -12.27 -12.79
C GLU A 425 18.77 -11.39 -12.61
N GLU A 426 19.90 -11.83 -13.16
CA GLU A 426 21.15 -11.06 -13.23
C GLU A 426 21.01 -9.83 -14.13
N ARG A 427 20.30 -9.95 -15.28
CA ARG A 427 20.03 -8.81 -16.17
C ARG A 427 19.19 -7.73 -15.48
N LEU A 428 18.13 -8.11 -14.78
CA LEU A 428 17.26 -7.19 -14.03
C LEU A 428 18.03 -6.50 -12.89
N SER A 429 18.77 -7.28 -12.10
CA SER A 429 19.60 -6.78 -11.01
C SER A 429 20.65 -5.76 -11.51
N ALA A 430 21.37 -6.09 -12.60
CA ALA A 430 22.36 -5.21 -13.23
C ALA A 430 21.75 -3.94 -13.87
N LEU A 431 20.44 -3.90 -14.09
CA LEU A 431 19.70 -2.75 -14.60
C LEU A 431 18.96 -1.95 -13.52
N GLY A 432 19.12 -2.32 -12.24
CA GLY A 432 18.50 -1.61 -11.11
C GLY A 432 17.05 -2.00 -10.82
N PHE A 433 16.66 -3.23 -11.16
CA PHE A 433 15.34 -3.80 -10.87
C PHE A 433 15.41 -4.84 -9.75
N THR A 434 14.40 -4.82 -8.87
CA THR A 434 14.31 -5.76 -7.74
C THR A 434 14.13 -7.20 -8.21
N ALA A 435 14.58 -8.16 -7.40
CA ALA A 435 14.53 -9.59 -7.66
C ALA A 435 13.13 -10.12 -8.00
N ILE A 436 13.10 -11.26 -8.71
CA ILE A 436 11.88 -12.04 -8.96
C ILE A 436 11.50 -12.86 -7.72
N ASP A 437 12.48 -13.43 -7.02
CA ASP A 437 12.31 -14.17 -5.77
C ASP A 437 11.65 -13.29 -4.67
N PRO A 438 10.55 -13.75 -4.04
CA PRO A 438 9.80 -12.95 -3.08
C PRO A 438 10.59 -12.65 -1.80
N PHE A 439 11.46 -13.57 -1.36
CA PHE A 439 12.19 -13.41 -0.11
C PHE A 439 13.40 -12.47 -0.27
N GLN A 440 14.03 -12.47 -1.45
CA GLN A 440 15.05 -11.50 -1.84
C GLN A 440 14.43 -10.12 -2.04
N ARG A 441 13.30 -10.01 -2.75
CA ARG A 441 12.62 -8.72 -2.94
C ARG A 441 12.25 -8.05 -1.62
N LEU A 442 11.77 -8.81 -0.62
CA LEU A 442 11.51 -8.28 0.72
C LEU A 442 12.76 -7.67 1.38
N ARG A 443 13.92 -8.31 1.22
CA ARG A 443 15.22 -7.78 1.71
C ARG A 443 15.62 -6.52 0.96
N GLU A 444 15.47 -6.50 -0.36
CA GLU A 444 15.79 -5.35 -1.22
C GLU A 444 14.87 -4.16 -0.94
N PHE A 445 13.55 -4.36 -0.82
CA PHE A 445 12.59 -3.32 -0.40
C PHE A 445 13.01 -2.70 0.95
N TRP A 446 13.39 -3.51 1.94
CA TRP A 446 13.87 -2.99 3.21
C TRP A 446 15.19 -2.19 3.05
N GLN A 447 16.16 -2.70 2.28
CA GLN A 447 17.44 -2.02 2.02
C GLN A 447 17.29 -0.71 1.22
N LEU A 448 16.34 -0.65 0.28
CA LEU A 448 16.06 0.53 -0.54
C LEU A 448 15.33 1.63 0.24
N THR A 449 14.44 1.26 1.15
CA THR A 449 13.48 2.19 1.78
C THR A 449 13.80 2.50 3.25
N GLY A 450 14.42 1.57 3.97
CA GLY A 450 14.61 1.62 5.43
C GLY A 450 13.33 1.42 6.26
N LYS A 451 12.17 1.29 5.61
CA LYS A 451 10.84 1.20 6.27
C LYS A 451 10.58 -0.24 6.76
N PRO A 452 9.78 -0.45 7.82
CA PRO A 452 9.21 -1.76 8.11
C PRO A 452 8.34 -2.24 6.94
N ILE A 453 8.32 -3.55 6.70
CA ILE A 453 7.61 -4.17 5.57
C ILE A 453 6.36 -4.90 6.06
N LEU A 454 5.23 -4.71 5.39
CA LEU A 454 3.99 -5.45 5.64
C LEU A 454 3.58 -6.22 4.39
N ILE A 455 3.50 -7.55 4.49
CA ILE A 455 2.97 -8.39 3.40
C ILE A 455 1.45 -8.29 3.45
N THR A 456 0.84 -7.77 2.39
CA THR A 456 -0.58 -7.38 2.38
C THR A 456 -1.51 -8.35 1.68
N GLU A 457 -0.96 -9.20 0.82
CA GLU A 457 -1.59 -10.38 0.25
C GLU A 457 -0.51 -11.42 -0.03
N TRP A 458 -0.82 -12.69 0.20
CA TRP A 458 -0.10 -13.85 -0.33
C TRP A 458 -1.00 -15.08 -0.21
N PHE A 459 -0.76 -16.08 -1.06
CA PHE A 459 -1.32 -17.43 -0.91
C PHE A 459 -0.51 -18.48 -1.68
N TYR A 460 -0.82 -19.74 -1.38
CA TYR A 460 -0.74 -20.85 -2.32
C TYR A 460 -2.17 -21.39 -2.52
N ARG A 461 -2.62 -21.58 -3.75
CA ARG A 461 -3.98 -22.08 -4.06
C ARG A 461 -3.97 -23.59 -4.29
N ARG A 462 -5.05 -24.26 -3.90
CA ARG A 462 -5.28 -25.68 -4.25
C ARG A 462 -5.64 -25.78 -5.74
N ALA A 463 -5.16 -26.82 -6.43
CA ALA A 463 -5.47 -27.04 -7.84
C ALA A 463 -6.97 -27.30 -8.05
N ARG A 464 -7.62 -26.51 -8.90
CA ARG A 464 -9.06 -26.66 -9.21
C ARG A 464 -9.28 -27.61 -10.39
N PRO A 465 -10.20 -28.60 -10.32
CA PRO A 465 -10.62 -29.36 -11.50
C PRO A 465 -11.23 -28.43 -12.58
N GLY A 466 -10.57 -28.36 -13.73
CA GLY A 466 -10.85 -27.39 -14.80
C GLY A 466 -9.87 -26.22 -14.90
N GLY A 467 -8.92 -26.12 -13.97
CA GLY A 467 -7.93 -25.05 -13.89
C GLY A 467 -8.40 -23.82 -13.09
N SER A 468 -7.46 -22.93 -12.82
CA SER A 468 -7.66 -21.71 -12.03
C SER A 468 -7.14 -20.48 -12.80
N PHE A 469 -7.90 -19.38 -12.82
CA PHE A 469 -7.55 -18.14 -13.50
C PHE A 469 -7.17 -17.03 -12.49
N PRO A 470 -6.19 -16.15 -12.79
CA PRO A 470 -5.22 -16.28 -13.87
C PRO A 470 -4.23 -17.42 -13.57
N PRO A 471 -3.67 -18.08 -14.59
CA PRO A 471 -2.85 -19.28 -14.40
C PRO A 471 -1.47 -19.03 -13.75
N VAL A 472 -1.14 -17.78 -13.43
CA VAL A 472 0.21 -17.28 -13.09
C VAL A 472 0.58 -17.35 -11.61
N LEU A 473 -0.37 -17.73 -10.75
CA LEU A 473 -0.28 -17.65 -9.29
C LEU A 473 0.11 -19.01 -8.65
N PRO A 474 0.64 -19.03 -7.41
CA PRO A 474 1.26 -20.23 -6.84
C PRO A 474 0.23 -21.33 -6.58
N GLU A 475 0.35 -22.47 -7.28
CA GLU A 475 -0.60 -23.59 -7.20
C GLU A 475 0.05 -24.86 -6.64
N VAL A 476 -0.71 -25.59 -5.83
CA VAL A 476 -0.33 -26.85 -5.18
C VAL A 476 -1.45 -27.89 -5.32
N PRO A 477 -1.17 -29.21 -5.33
CA PRO A 477 -2.17 -30.22 -5.70
C PRO A 477 -3.36 -30.32 -4.72
N ASP A 478 -3.14 -30.12 -3.42
CA ASP A 478 -4.14 -30.36 -2.38
C ASP A 478 -3.92 -29.51 -1.10
N GLY A 479 -4.82 -29.66 -0.13
CA GLY A 479 -4.77 -28.98 1.17
C GLY A 479 -3.52 -29.31 2.01
N PRO A 480 -3.09 -30.58 2.15
CA PRO A 480 -1.81 -30.94 2.78
C PRO A 480 -0.59 -30.25 2.15
N ALA A 481 -0.52 -30.15 0.81
CA ALA A 481 0.54 -29.43 0.11
C ALA A 481 0.44 -27.90 0.34
N GLN A 482 -0.78 -27.35 0.41
CA GLN A 482 -1.04 -25.95 0.76
C GLN A 482 -0.53 -25.61 2.17
N ALA A 483 -0.83 -26.48 3.13
CA ALA A 483 -0.35 -26.37 4.51
C ALA A 483 1.19 -26.41 4.59
N ALA A 484 1.83 -27.32 3.86
CA ALA A 484 3.29 -27.42 3.80
C ALA A 484 3.94 -26.14 3.19
N ALA A 485 3.36 -25.60 2.11
CA ALA A 485 3.85 -24.37 1.47
C ALA A 485 3.67 -23.14 2.39
N VAL A 486 2.53 -23.01 3.05
CA VAL A 486 2.25 -21.97 4.06
C VAL A 486 3.27 -21.99 5.21
N ARG A 487 3.60 -23.19 5.69
CA ARG A 487 4.64 -23.39 6.73
C ARG A 487 6.02 -22.95 6.24
N ALA A 488 6.43 -23.40 5.05
CA ALA A 488 7.73 -23.04 4.47
C ALA A 488 7.88 -21.52 4.26
N TYR A 489 6.83 -20.86 3.75
CA TYR A 489 6.80 -19.40 3.56
C TYR A 489 6.91 -18.66 4.91
N MET A 490 6.05 -19.00 5.87
CA MET A 490 6.05 -18.36 7.20
C MET A 490 7.35 -18.58 7.97
N GLU A 491 8.03 -19.71 7.77
CA GLU A 491 9.37 -19.95 8.30
C GLU A 491 10.45 -19.03 7.73
N GLN A 492 10.31 -18.55 6.48
CA GLN A 492 11.18 -17.49 5.97
C GLN A 492 10.78 -16.12 6.55
N ILE A 493 9.49 -15.78 6.50
CA ILE A 493 8.99 -14.46 6.92
C ILE A 493 9.26 -14.17 8.41
N LEU A 494 9.02 -15.15 9.29
CA LEU A 494 9.20 -14.95 10.73
C LEU A 494 10.67 -14.79 11.14
N ARG A 495 11.63 -15.14 10.26
CA ARG A 495 13.07 -14.89 10.43
C ARG A 495 13.52 -13.51 9.93
N MET A 496 12.64 -12.70 9.31
CA MET A 496 12.98 -11.37 8.79
C MET A 496 12.65 -10.26 9.82
N PRO A 497 13.63 -9.67 10.52
CA PRO A 497 13.36 -8.71 11.62
C PRO A 497 12.69 -7.42 11.15
N PHE A 498 12.71 -7.11 9.85
CA PHE A 498 12.07 -5.93 9.26
C PHE A 498 10.62 -6.12 8.80
N VAL A 499 10.10 -7.35 8.76
CA VAL A 499 8.68 -7.59 8.45
C VAL A 499 7.85 -7.40 9.73
N VAL A 500 6.78 -6.59 9.70
CA VAL A 500 5.90 -6.30 10.84
C VAL A 500 4.57 -7.08 10.84
N GLY A 501 4.27 -7.76 9.74
CA GLY A 501 3.05 -8.56 9.60
C GLY A 501 2.92 -9.24 8.26
N THR A 502 1.90 -10.08 8.14
CA THR A 502 1.54 -10.76 6.90
C THR A 502 0.04 -11.10 6.87
N HIS A 503 -0.61 -10.72 5.77
CA HIS A 503 -2.04 -10.90 5.56
C HIS A 503 -2.29 -11.93 4.46
N TRP A 504 -3.02 -13.01 4.79
CA TRP A 504 -3.44 -14.01 3.82
C TRP A 504 -4.54 -13.46 2.91
N PHE A 505 -4.47 -13.75 1.61
CA PHE A 505 -5.55 -13.48 0.66
C PHE A 505 -6.20 -14.81 0.27
N GLN A 506 -7.45 -15.11 0.62
CA GLN A 506 -8.41 -14.35 1.43
C GLN A 506 -9.20 -15.31 2.35
N TRP A 507 -10.17 -14.80 3.10
CA TRP A 507 -10.98 -15.59 4.03
C TRP A 507 -11.67 -16.79 3.36
N VAL A 508 -12.31 -16.58 2.21
CA VAL A 508 -13.19 -17.55 1.52
C VAL A 508 -12.65 -17.94 0.13
N ASP A 509 -12.90 -19.19 -0.28
CA ASP A 509 -12.70 -19.65 -1.67
C ASP A 509 -13.50 -18.78 -2.66
N GLN A 510 -12.98 -18.58 -3.87
CA GLN A 510 -13.69 -17.82 -4.90
C GLN A 510 -14.73 -18.70 -5.63
N PRO A 511 -15.82 -18.11 -6.15
CA PRO A 511 -16.79 -18.79 -7.00
C PRO A 511 -16.10 -19.57 -8.14
N LYS A 512 -16.58 -20.78 -8.43
CA LYS A 512 -15.98 -21.64 -9.46
C LYS A 512 -16.07 -21.02 -10.86
N GLU A 513 -17.16 -20.30 -11.08
CA GLU A 513 -17.54 -19.51 -12.25
C GLU A 513 -16.65 -18.27 -12.42
N GLY A 514 -15.93 -17.88 -11.36
CA GLY A 514 -15.09 -16.69 -11.27
C GLY A 514 -15.79 -15.47 -10.70
N ARG A 515 -15.02 -14.62 -10.02
CA ARG A 515 -15.42 -13.26 -9.62
C ARG A 515 -15.44 -12.31 -10.82
N ARG A 516 -15.61 -11.01 -10.59
CA ARG A 516 -15.90 -10.02 -11.65
C ARG A 516 -14.91 -9.91 -12.82
N ASP A 517 -13.64 -10.21 -12.58
CA ASP A 517 -12.57 -10.26 -13.60
C ASP A 517 -12.22 -11.69 -14.07
N GLY A 518 -12.99 -12.69 -13.62
CA GLY A 518 -12.82 -14.11 -13.93
C GLY A 518 -11.99 -14.90 -12.92
N GLU A 519 -11.42 -14.29 -11.88
CA GLU A 519 -10.59 -15.02 -10.91
C GLU A 519 -11.41 -16.06 -10.11
N ASN A 520 -10.92 -17.30 -10.02
CA ASN A 520 -11.64 -18.42 -9.41
C ASN A 520 -10.76 -19.32 -8.52
N GLN A 521 -9.87 -18.76 -7.69
CA GLN A 521 -8.93 -19.56 -6.90
C GLN A 521 -9.59 -20.43 -5.80
N LEU A 522 -8.89 -21.50 -5.40
CA LEU A 522 -9.17 -22.27 -4.16
C LEU A 522 -8.17 -21.90 -3.05
N ILE A 523 -8.32 -20.68 -2.52
CA ILE A 523 -7.43 -20.01 -1.55
C ILE A 523 -8.04 -19.85 -0.15
N GLY A 524 -9.30 -20.24 0.04
CA GLY A 524 -10.05 -19.99 1.26
C GLY A 524 -9.47 -20.68 2.49
N ILE A 525 -9.55 -19.96 3.61
CA ILE A 525 -9.52 -20.54 4.96
C ILE A 525 -10.84 -21.28 5.21
N VAL A 526 -11.95 -20.76 4.65
CA VAL A 526 -13.22 -21.48 4.48
C VAL A 526 -13.59 -21.69 3.01
N ASP A 527 -14.34 -22.75 2.73
CA ASP A 527 -14.96 -22.97 1.41
C ASP A 527 -16.26 -22.14 1.23
N ILE A 528 -16.85 -22.20 0.04
CA ILE A 528 -18.11 -21.52 -0.29
C ILE A 528 -19.29 -21.99 0.59
N GLU A 529 -19.21 -23.19 1.17
CA GLU A 529 -20.17 -23.77 2.10
C GLU A 529 -19.90 -23.40 3.58
N ASP A 530 -18.88 -22.56 3.83
CA ASP A 530 -18.41 -22.11 5.14
C ASP A 530 -17.86 -23.24 6.05
N ASN A 531 -17.25 -24.28 5.44
CA ASN A 531 -16.43 -25.27 6.16
C ASN A 531 -14.97 -24.82 6.22
N LEU A 532 -14.26 -25.12 7.30
CA LEU A 532 -12.82 -24.85 7.41
C LEU A 532 -12.00 -25.77 6.50
N ASN A 533 -11.01 -25.19 5.83
CA ASN A 533 -9.95 -25.89 5.11
C ASN A 533 -8.94 -26.46 6.12
N GLU A 534 -9.33 -27.53 6.84
CA GLU A 534 -8.65 -28.00 8.06
C GLU A 534 -7.11 -28.12 8.00
N PRO A 535 -6.46 -28.63 6.92
CA PRO A 535 -5.00 -28.69 6.85
C PRO A 535 -4.35 -27.29 6.88
N LEU A 536 -4.95 -26.33 6.17
CA LEU A 536 -4.51 -24.93 6.14
C LEU A 536 -4.78 -24.27 7.49
N ALA A 537 -6.02 -24.40 7.98
CA ALA A 537 -6.49 -23.82 9.24
C ALA A 537 -5.64 -24.28 10.44
N SER A 538 -5.43 -25.58 10.60
CA SER A 538 -4.60 -26.15 11.67
C SER A 538 -3.15 -25.66 11.62
N THR A 539 -2.59 -25.53 10.41
CA THR A 539 -1.21 -25.05 10.22
C THR A 539 -1.08 -23.56 10.50
N MET A 540 -2.06 -22.75 10.08
CA MET A 540 -2.13 -21.32 10.43
C MET A 540 -2.20 -21.14 11.96
N ALA A 541 -3.06 -21.89 12.65
CA ALA A 541 -3.18 -21.83 14.11
C ALA A 541 -1.83 -22.10 14.81
N GLU A 542 -1.16 -23.22 14.48
CA GLU A 542 0.14 -23.58 15.06
C GLU A 542 1.21 -22.50 14.81
N ILE A 543 1.27 -21.96 13.58
CA ILE A 543 2.19 -20.89 13.23
C ILE A 543 1.88 -19.64 14.05
N HIS A 544 0.64 -19.15 14.03
CA HIS A 544 0.23 -17.90 14.67
C HIS A 544 0.43 -17.91 16.19
N HIS A 545 0.04 -18.99 16.88
CA HIS A 545 0.27 -19.13 18.33
C HIS A 545 1.78 -19.18 18.69
N SER A 546 2.65 -19.52 17.74
CA SER A 546 4.12 -19.49 17.93
C SER A 546 4.81 -18.19 17.50
N VAL A 547 4.11 -17.23 16.88
CA VAL A 547 4.72 -16.01 16.29
C VAL A 547 5.50 -15.20 17.31
N VAL A 548 4.92 -14.91 18.48
CA VAL A 548 5.59 -14.10 19.52
C VAL A 548 6.92 -14.73 19.91
N THR A 549 6.93 -16.02 20.26
CA THR A 549 8.15 -16.78 20.62
C THR A 549 9.19 -16.77 19.50
N ARG A 550 8.79 -17.03 18.25
CA ARG A 550 9.70 -17.03 17.09
C ARG A 550 10.30 -15.65 16.80
N ARG A 551 9.56 -14.56 17.08
CA ARG A 551 10.01 -13.18 16.89
C ARG A 551 10.92 -12.68 18.02
N LEU A 552 10.73 -13.16 19.25
CA LEU A 552 11.62 -12.86 20.38
C LEU A 552 13.00 -13.50 20.20
N ALA A 553 13.07 -14.70 19.60
CA ALA A 553 14.33 -15.36 19.22
C ALA A 553 15.12 -14.65 18.08
N LEU A 554 14.70 -13.44 17.67
CA LEU A 554 15.48 -12.53 16.83
C LEU A 554 16.06 -11.34 17.61
N GLN A 555 15.87 -11.31 18.94
CA GLN A 555 16.39 -10.29 19.87
C GLN A 555 17.56 -10.82 20.73
N GLU A 556 17.99 -12.07 20.46
CA GLU A 556 19.15 -12.76 21.05
C GLU A 556 20.40 -12.63 20.16
#